data_AF-A0A819Z4S4-F1
#
_entry.id   AF-A0A819Z4S4-F1
#
_cell.length_a   1.000
_cell.length_b   1.000
_cell.length_c   1.000
_cell.angle_alpha   90.00
_cell.angle_beta   90.00
_cell.angle_gamma   90.00
#
_symmetry.space_group_name_H-M   'P 1'
#
loop_
_entity.id
_entity.type
_entity.pdbx_description
1 polymer ?
#
loop_
_entity_poly.entity_id
_entity_poly.type
_entity_poly.pdbx_seq_one_letter_code
_entity_poly.pdbx_strand_id
1 'polypeptide(L)'
;TDAPLDARNLKRLAKRAFMGLAQTGGIGSNGSGDYAIAVSTAYRISHESSSLFDEVKLLRNDNVSPLFMAAMEATEEAIINSLFAGQTLTGYEKHEVQQLPVNKVVELLKKLT
;
A
#
# COMPACT_ATOMS: atom_id res chain seq x y z
N THR A 1 -2.34 -1.87 9.82
CA THR A 1 -3.65 -1.39 10.33
C THR A 1 -3.81 -1.83 11.77
N ASP A 2 -4.60 -1.13 12.55
CA ASP A 2 -5.02 -1.49 13.90
C ASP A 2 -6.37 -2.24 13.93
N ALA A 3 -6.98 -2.50 12.77
CA ALA A 3 -8.18 -3.32 12.69
C ALA A 3 -7.89 -4.79 13.03
N PRO A 4 -8.73 -5.48 13.84
CA PRO A 4 -8.51 -6.86 14.23
C PRO A 4 -8.85 -7.83 13.11
N LEU A 5 -7.84 -8.16 12.29
CA LEU A 5 -7.96 -9.03 11.13
C LEU A 5 -7.14 -10.31 11.34
N ASP A 6 -7.72 -11.44 10.96
CA ASP A 6 -6.99 -12.71 10.87
C ASP A 6 -6.07 -12.73 9.64
N ALA A 7 -5.23 -13.76 9.54
CA ALA A 7 -4.31 -13.95 8.42
C ALA A 7 -5.04 -13.99 7.06
N ARG A 8 -6.26 -14.54 7.02
CA ARG A 8 -7.06 -14.59 5.79
C ARG A 8 -7.47 -13.20 5.34
N ASN A 9 -8.00 -12.36 6.22
CA ASN A 9 -8.41 -11.01 5.90
C ASN A 9 -7.22 -10.09 5.65
N LEU A 10 -6.08 -10.28 6.34
CA LEU A 10 -4.83 -9.58 6.02
C LEU A 10 -4.35 -9.91 4.60
N LYS A 11 -4.40 -11.19 4.18
CA LYS A 11 -4.09 -11.57 2.79
C LYS A 11 -5.04 -10.92 1.78
N ARG A 12 -6.33 -10.81 2.10
CA ARG A 12 -7.31 -10.11 1.25
C ARG A 12 -7.01 -8.61 1.18
N LEU A 13 -6.64 -7.99 2.31
CA LEU A 13 -6.28 -6.59 2.41
C LEU A 13 -5.01 -6.28 1.59
N ALA A 14 -3.95 -7.08 1.74
CA ALA A 14 -2.72 -6.94 0.96
C ALA A 14 -2.97 -6.95 -0.55
N LYS A 15 -3.89 -7.80 -1.04
CA LYS A 15 -4.27 -7.83 -2.46
C LYS A 15 -4.88 -6.52 -2.97
N ARG A 16 -5.42 -5.68 -2.09
CA ARG A 16 -6.04 -4.40 -2.47
C ARG A 16 -5.01 -3.32 -2.78
N ALA A 17 -3.79 -3.45 -2.25
CA ALA A 17 -2.69 -2.55 -2.62
C ALA A 17 -2.46 -2.53 -4.15
N PHE A 18 -2.57 -3.68 -4.82
CA PHE A 18 -2.42 -3.77 -6.28
C PHE A 18 -3.50 -3.01 -7.06
N MET A 19 -4.70 -2.84 -6.50
CA MET A 19 -5.72 -2.02 -7.15
C MET A 19 -5.38 -0.53 -7.05
N GLY A 20 -4.79 -0.08 -5.93
CA GLY A 20 -4.23 1.28 -5.83
C GLY A 20 -3.06 1.50 -6.78
N LEU A 21 -2.15 0.52 -6.90
CA LEU A 21 -1.08 0.53 -7.90
C LEU A 21 -1.62 0.65 -9.34
N ALA A 22 -2.71 -0.05 -9.65
CA ALA A 22 -3.32 0.01 -10.98
C ALA A 22 -3.89 1.41 -11.28
N GLN A 23 -4.45 2.12 -10.28
CA GLN A 23 -4.96 3.48 -10.45
C GLN A 23 -3.86 4.48 -10.82
N THR A 24 -2.62 4.23 -10.39
CA THR A 24 -1.46 5.06 -10.79
C THR A 24 -0.86 4.66 -12.14
N GLY A 25 -1.47 3.71 -12.86
CA GLY A 25 -0.99 3.22 -14.16
C GLY A 25 -0.01 2.05 -14.09
N GLY A 26 0.18 1.43 -12.92
CA GLY A 26 1.03 0.25 -12.77
C GLY A 26 0.36 -1.00 -13.35
N ILE A 27 0.98 -1.62 -14.36
CA ILE A 27 0.39 -2.79 -15.08
C ILE A 27 0.94 -4.15 -14.63
N GLY A 28 1.90 -4.18 -13.70
CA GLY A 28 2.59 -5.41 -13.32
C GLY A 28 3.35 -6.03 -14.49
N SER A 29 4.28 -5.26 -15.08
CA SER A 29 5.06 -5.71 -16.24
C SER A 29 5.90 -6.95 -15.92
N ASN A 30 6.32 -7.71 -16.94
CA ASN A 30 7.05 -8.98 -16.74
C ASN A 30 8.32 -8.85 -15.87
N GLY A 31 8.99 -7.69 -15.90
CA GLY A 31 10.17 -7.43 -15.08
C GLY A 31 9.87 -6.81 -13.70
N SER A 32 8.60 -6.55 -13.38
CA SER A 32 8.18 -5.89 -12.15
C SER A 32 8.09 -6.87 -10.98
N GLY A 33 8.74 -6.54 -9.86
CA GLY A 33 8.73 -7.33 -8.63
C GLY A 33 7.74 -6.81 -7.60
N ASP A 34 6.44 -6.88 -7.90
CA ASP A 34 5.41 -6.25 -7.06
C ASP A 34 4.92 -7.18 -5.93
N TYR A 35 5.14 -6.78 -4.68
CA TYR A 35 4.71 -7.52 -3.48
C TYR A 35 4.00 -6.60 -2.49
N ALA A 36 2.99 -7.13 -1.80
CA ALA A 36 2.30 -6.41 -0.73
C ALA A 36 2.23 -7.27 0.53
N ILE A 37 2.60 -6.68 1.66
CA ILE A 37 2.52 -7.30 2.99
C ILE A 37 1.58 -6.45 3.84
N ALA A 38 0.57 -7.09 4.43
CA ALA A 38 -0.35 -6.43 5.35
C ALA A 38 -0.20 -7.04 6.75
N VAL A 39 -0.10 -6.18 7.75
CA VAL A 39 0.02 -6.56 9.16
C VAL A 39 -1.06 -5.83 9.98
N SER A 40 -1.62 -6.53 10.97
CA SER A 40 -2.47 -5.94 12.00
C SER A 40 -1.70 -5.77 13.30
N THR A 41 -1.91 -4.64 13.97
CA THR A 41 -1.40 -4.38 15.33
C THR A 41 -2.47 -4.54 16.41
N ALA A 42 -3.68 -4.99 16.05
CA ALA A 42 -4.84 -5.07 16.95
C ALA A 42 -4.67 -6.09 18.08
N TYR A 43 -3.89 -7.13 17.85
CA TYR A 43 -3.57 -8.16 18.82
C TYR A 43 -2.15 -8.68 18.59
N ARG A 44 -1.56 -9.29 19.63
CA ARG A 44 -0.24 -9.89 19.58
C ARG A 44 -0.36 -11.39 19.79
N ILE A 45 0.44 -12.15 19.07
CA ILE A 45 0.56 -13.59 19.24
C ILE A 45 1.77 -13.81 20.15
N SER A 46 1.55 -14.44 21.30
CA SER A 46 2.67 -14.74 22.22
C SER A 46 3.56 -15.81 21.59
N HIS A 47 4.88 -15.66 21.71
CA HIS A 47 5.81 -16.68 21.24
C HIS A 47 5.71 -17.97 22.08
N GLU A 48 5.49 -17.80 23.38
CA GLU A 48 5.26 -18.89 24.34
C GLU A 48 3.90 -18.68 25.02
N SER A 49 3.12 -19.74 25.12
CA SER A 49 1.83 -19.73 25.79
C SER A 49 1.62 -21.07 26.51
N SER A 50 1.16 -21.01 27.76
CA SER A 50 0.69 -22.19 28.48
C SER A 50 -0.77 -22.55 28.13
N SER A 51 -1.46 -21.68 27.40
CA SER A 51 -2.83 -21.92 26.92
C SER A 51 -2.80 -22.77 25.65
N LEU A 52 -3.77 -23.68 25.52
CA LEU A 52 -4.02 -24.43 24.28
C LEU A 52 -4.71 -23.57 23.20
N PHE A 53 -5.12 -22.35 23.54
CA PHE A 53 -5.92 -21.48 22.68
C PHE A 53 -5.40 -20.04 22.66
N ASP A 54 -5.46 -19.42 21.47
CA ASP A 54 -5.37 -17.97 21.30
C ASP A 54 -6.79 -17.37 21.22
N GLU A 55 -7.10 -16.42 22.09
CA GLU A 55 -8.39 -15.73 22.11
C GLU A 55 -8.26 -14.34 21.51
N VAL A 56 -8.89 -14.12 20.35
CA VAL A 56 -8.88 -12.84 19.64
C VAL A 56 -10.28 -12.45 19.17
N LYS A 57 -10.64 -11.18 19.35
CA LYS A 57 -11.87 -10.61 18.78
C LYS A 57 -11.57 -10.11 17.38
N LEU A 58 -12.21 -10.69 16.37
CA LEU A 58 -11.96 -10.37 14.96
C LEU A 58 -13.11 -9.57 14.34
N LEU A 59 -12.76 -8.70 13.39
CA LEU A 59 -13.73 -8.01 12.55
C LEU A 59 -14.45 -9.00 11.63
N ARG A 60 -15.78 -8.95 11.63
CA ARG A 60 -16.61 -9.79 10.74
C ARG A 60 -16.37 -9.42 9.28
N ASN A 61 -16.38 -10.42 8.41
CA ASN A 61 -16.09 -10.26 6.99
C ASN A 61 -16.96 -9.21 6.28
N ASP A 62 -18.23 -9.11 6.66
CA ASP A 62 -19.21 -8.19 6.04
C ASP A 62 -18.81 -6.72 6.25
N ASN A 63 -17.96 -6.45 7.26
CA ASN A 63 -17.51 -5.11 7.63
C ASN A 63 -16.09 -4.78 7.15
N VAL A 64 -15.45 -5.64 6.34
CA VAL A 64 -14.05 -5.44 5.91
C VAL A 64 -13.94 -4.51 4.69
N SER A 65 -14.99 -4.34 3.89
CA SER A 65 -14.93 -3.54 2.66
C SER A 65 -14.40 -2.11 2.83
N PRO A 66 -14.71 -1.35 3.89
CA PRO A 66 -14.10 -0.05 4.13
C PRO A 66 -12.57 -0.10 4.25
N LEU A 67 -12.01 -1.16 4.87
CA LEU A 67 -10.56 -1.34 4.96
C LEU A 67 -9.94 -1.65 3.59
N PHE A 68 -10.68 -2.34 2.72
CA PHE A 68 -10.21 -2.58 1.35
C PHE A 68 -10.11 -1.29 0.55
N MET A 69 -11.13 -0.43 0.63
CA MET A 69 -11.10 0.89 -0.01
C MET A 69 -9.97 1.74 0.55
N ALA A 70 -9.84 1.82 1.88
CA ALA A 70 -8.76 2.56 2.52
C ALA A 70 -7.36 2.06 2.11
N ALA A 71 -7.16 0.74 1.96
CA ALA A 71 -5.88 0.20 1.50
C ALA A 71 -5.60 0.54 0.03
N MET A 72 -6.62 0.63 -0.82
CA MET A 72 -6.48 1.05 -2.21
C MET A 72 -6.05 2.51 -2.29
N GLU A 73 -6.82 3.40 -1.66
CA GLU A 73 -6.58 4.85 -1.64
C GLU A 73 -5.21 5.17 -1.03
N ALA A 74 -4.88 4.55 0.12
CA ALA A 74 -3.59 4.76 0.76
C ALA A 74 -2.41 4.30 -0.11
N THR A 75 -2.58 3.24 -0.91
CA THR A 75 -1.53 2.77 -1.82
C THR A 75 -1.37 3.69 -3.01
N GLU A 76 -2.47 4.10 -3.63
CA GLU A 76 -2.49 5.07 -4.74
C GLU A 76 -1.79 6.37 -4.34
N GLU A 77 -2.22 6.95 -3.21
CA GLU A 77 -1.66 8.21 -2.72
C GLU A 77 -0.19 8.06 -2.29
N ALA A 78 0.21 6.94 -1.67
CA ALA A 78 1.60 6.70 -1.29
C ALA A 78 2.52 6.66 -2.53
N ILE A 79 2.09 6.04 -3.63
CA ILE A 79 2.85 6.01 -4.88
C ILE A 79 2.99 7.43 -5.44
N ILE A 80 1.89 8.18 -5.52
CA ILE A 80 1.91 9.58 -5.99
C ILE A 80 2.85 10.43 -5.12
N ASN A 81 2.75 10.32 -3.78
CA ASN A 81 3.59 11.04 -2.84
C ASN A 81 5.07 10.71 -3.02
N SER A 82 5.41 9.44 -3.32
CA SER A 82 6.81 9.05 -3.58
C SER A 82 7.40 9.77 -4.81
N LEU A 83 6.60 9.99 -5.86
CA LEU A 83 7.03 10.74 -7.05
C LEU A 83 7.18 12.24 -6.76
N PHE A 84 6.27 12.81 -5.98
CA PHE A 84 6.30 14.23 -5.59
C PHE A 84 7.44 14.54 -4.62
N ALA A 85 7.78 13.60 -3.74
CA ALA A 85 8.89 13.74 -2.80
C ALA A 85 10.25 13.32 -3.40
N GLY A 86 10.24 12.65 -4.56
CA GLY A 86 11.44 12.20 -5.25
C GLY A 86 12.35 13.37 -5.65
N GLN A 87 13.65 13.18 -5.51
CA GLN A 87 14.68 14.16 -5.88
C GLN A 87 15.51 13.66 -7.05
N THR A 88 16.11 14.58 -7.81
CA THR A 88 17.06 14.22 -8.87
C THR A 88 18.27 13.53 -8.24
N LEU A 89 18.64 12.38 -8.78
CA LEU A 89 19.72 11.54 -8.28
C LEU A 89 20.62 11.09 -9.44
N THR A 90 21.94 11.13 -9.21
CA THR A 90 22.94 10.53 -10.11
C THR A 90 23.48 9.27 -9.46
N GLY A 91 23.26 8.13 -10.11
CA GLY A 91 23.67 6.81 -9.66
C GLY A 91 24.90 6.26 -10.39
N TYR A 92 24.97 4.93 -10.43
CA TYR A 92 26.06 4.17 -11.05
C TYR A 92 26.27 4.56 -12.52
N GLU A 93 27.54 4.63 -12.96
CA GLU A 93 27.93 5.00 -14.32
C GLU A 93 27.34 6.35 -14.81
N LYS A 94 27.13 7.30 -13.89
CA LYS A 94 26.55 8.62 -14.19
C LYS A 94 25.12 8.55 -14.75
N HIS A 95 24.41 7.46 -14.53
CA HIS A 95 22.98 7.42 -14.82
C HIS A 95 22.24 8.40 -13.92
N GLU A 96 21.56 9.36 -14.52
CA GLU A 96 20.80 10.39 -13.82
C GLU A 96 19.30 10.12 -13.97
N VAL A 97 18.58 10.19 -12.85
CA VAL A 97 17.12 10.11 -12.81
C VAL A 97 16.62 11.45 -12.25
N GLN A 98 15.80 12.15 -13.03
CA GLN A 98 15.27 13.46 -12.67
C GLN A 98 14.04 13.33 -11.78
N GLN A 99 13.88 14.26 -10.83
CA GLN A 99 12.65 14.40 -10.07
C GLN A 99 11.46 14.72 -10.99
N LEU A 100 10.25 14.40 -10.51
CA LEU A 100 9.02 14.81 -11.18
C LEU A 100 8.95 16.35 -11.27
N PRO A 101 8.62 16.95 -12.42
CA PRO A 101 8.45 18.40 -12.54
C PRO A 101 7.13 18.85 -11.89
N VAL A 102 7.08 18.89 -10.56
CA VAL A 102 5.88 19.10 -9.74
C VAL A 102 5.04 20.29 -10.20
N ASN A 103 5.65 21.46 -10.42
CA ASN A 103 4.93 22.66 -10.84
C ASN A 103 4.16 22.45 -12.16
N LYS A 104 4.79 21.79 -13.13
CA LYS A 104 4.17 21.48 -14.42
C LYS A 104 3.00 20.51 -14.27
N VAL A 105 3.14 19.50 -13.40
CA VAL A 105 2.06 18.55 -13.12
C VAL A 105 0.86 19.27 -12.50
N VAL A 106 1.08 20.14 -11.51
CA VAL A 106 0.02 20.92 -10.86
C VAL A 106 -0.68 21.85 -11.86
N GLU A 107 0.07 22.51 -12.75
CA GLU A 107 -0.51 23.33 -13.82
C GLU A 107 -1.37 22.51 -14.79
N LEU A 108 -0.95 21.27 -15.13
CA LEU A 108 -1.73 20.38 -16.00
C LEU A 108 -3.03 19.95 -15.30
N LEU A 109 -2.99 19.60 -14.02
CA LEU A 109 -4.18 19.21 -13.26
C LEU A 109 -5.22 20.34 -13.17
N LYS A 110 -4.77 21.59 -12.98
CA LYS A 110 -5.64 22.79 -12.98
C LYS A 110 -6.34 23.06 -14.31
N LYS A 111 -5.86 22.51 -15.43
CA LYS A 111 -6.50 22.64 -16.75
C LYS A 111 -7.55 21.56 -17.01
N LEU A 112 -7.55 20.50 -16.21
CA LEU A 112 -8.46 19.36 -16.32
C LEU A 112 -9.64 19.44 -15.34
N THR A 113 -9.59 20.41 -14.42
CA THR A 113 -10.63 20.73 -13.44
C THR A 113 -11.32 22.04 -13.83
#